data_AF-A0A075TD15-F1
#
_entry.id   AF-A0A075TD15-F1
#
_cell.length_a   1.000
_cell.length_b   1.000
_cell.length_c   1.000
_cell.angle_alpha   90.00
_cell.angle_beta   90.00
_cell.angle_gamma   90.00
#
_symmetry.space_group_name_H-M   'P 1'
#
loop_
_entity.id
_entity.type
_entity.pdbx_description
1 polymer ?
#
loop_
_entity_poly.entity_id
_entity_poly.type
_entity_poly.pdbx_seq_one_letter_code
_entity_poly.pdbx_strand_id
1 'polypeptide(L)'
;QKKAMSSTAGVSQVLNRYTFASTLSHLRRTNTPIGRDGKLAKPRQLHNTHWGLVCPAETPEGQACGLVKNLSLMCSISVGTSTDPIVDYMITRNMEVLEEYEPMRYPNATKIFLNGSWIGVHQDAKTLVKDVQELRRSNQIPSEVSLIRDIR
;
A
#
# COMPACT_ATOMS: atom_id res chain seq x y z
N GLN A 1 8.99 -1.14 23.13
CA GLN A 1 8.21 -0.68 21.93
C GLN A 1 6.78 -0.20 22.22
N LYS A 2 6.10 -0.64 23.30
CA LYS A 2 4.72 -0.20 23.64
C LYS A 2 4.52 1.29 24.00
N LYS A 3 5.58 2.08 24.23
CA LYS A 3 5.46 3.51 24.62
C LYS A 3 5.31 4.50 23.45
N ALA A 4 5.51 4.08 22.20
CA ALA A 4 5.41 4.99 21.04
C ALA A 4 3.96 5.36 20.66
N MET A 5 2.96 4.69 21.25
CA MET A 5 1.55 4.82 20.89
C MET A 5 0.71 5.59 21.93
N SER A 6 1.35 6.20 22.94
CA SER A 6 0.64 6.84 24.06
C SER A 6 0.36 8.34 23.85
N SER A 7 1.05 9.00 22.93
CA SER A 7 0.69 10.36 22.50
C SER A 7 1.19 10.59 21.06
N THR A 8 0.27 10.84 20.13
CA THR A 8 0.59 11.17 18.72
C THR A 8 0.95 12.65 18.59
N ALA A 9 1.91 13.11 19.39
CA ALA A 9 2.40 14.47 19.35
C ALA A 9 3.04 14.74 17.97
N GLY A 10 2.67 15.87 17.35
CA GLY A 10 3.20 16.28 16.05
C GLY A 10 2.47 15.72 14.83
N VAL A 11 1.28 15.10 15.00
CA VAL A 11 0.37 14.84 13.86
C VAL A 11 -0.35 16.12 13.46
N SER A 12 -1.01 16.79 14.40
CA SER A 12 -1.56 18.14 14.18
C SER A 12 -0.47 19.19 14.42
N GLN A 13 -0.28 20.08 13.46
CA GLN A 13 0.72 21.15 13.48
C GLN A 13 0.11 22.43 12.90
N VAL A 14 0.62 23.59 13.34
CA VAL A 14 0.25 24.87 12.73
C VAL A 14 0.80 24.93 11.30
N LEU A 15 -0.06 25.29 10.34
CA LEU A 15 0.32 25.38 8.93
C LEU A 15 1.47 26.38 8.73
N ASN A 16 2.45 26.00 7.91
CA ASN A 16 3.63 26.81 7.66
C ASN A 16 3.36 27.73 6.47
N ARG A 17 3.39 29.05 6.72
CA ARG A 17 3.02 30.09 5.74
C ARG A 17 4.16 31.04 5.38
N TYR A 18 5.42 30.62 5.47
CA TYR A 18 6.55 31.49 5.07
C TYR A 18 6.52 31.82 3.57
N THR A 19 6.19 30.86 2.72
CA THR A 19 5.99 31.04 1.28
C THR A 19 4.82 30.18 0.79
N PHE A 20 4.36 30.43 -0.44
CA PHE A 20 3.38 29.55 -1.09
C PHE A 20 3.88 28.10 -1.18
N ALA A 21 5.14 27.93 -1.60
CA ALA A 21 5.78 26.62 -1.71
C ALA A 21 5.91 25.90 -0.35
N SER A 22 6.25 26.62 0.73
CA SER A 22 6.34 26.02 2.07
C SER A 22 4.99 25.51 2.57
N THR A 23 3.91 26.18 2.18
CA THR A 23 2.54 25.77 2.51
C THR A 23 2.20 24.44 1.85
N LEU A 24 2.48 24.31 0.54
CA LEU A 24 2.24 23.08 -0.21
C LEU A 24 3.10 21.92 0.29
N SER A 25 4.40 22.16 0.53
CA SER A 25 5.31 21.14 1.10
C SER A 25 4.78 20.64 2.45
N HIS A 26 4.33 21.54 3.33
CA HIS A 26 3.83 21.14 4.64
C HIS A 26 2.61 20.21 4.56
N LEU A 27 1.68 20.44 3.61
CA LEU A 27 0.50 19.58 3.42
C LEU A 27 0.84 18.17 2.93
N ARG A 28 2.03 17.95 2.34
CA ARG A 28 2.46 16.67 1.76
C ARG A 28 3.43 15.91 2.64
N ARG A 29 3.63 16.38 3.87
CA ARG A 29 4.56 15.82 4.83
C ARG A 29 3.99 14.57 5.48
N THR A 30 4.78 13.51 5.54
CA THR A 30 4.52 12.31 6.32
C THR A 30 5.54 12.18 7.43
N ASN A 31 5.10 11.70 8.60
CA ASN A 31 5.94 11.54 9.78
C ASN A 31 5.93 10.09 10.24
N THR A 32 7.11 9.51 10.36
CA THR A 32 7.26 8.13 10.86
C THR A 32 7.13 8.14 12.39
N PRO A 33 6.26 7.32 13.01
CA PRO A 33 6.01 7.33 14.46
C PRO A 33 7.14 6.63 15.25
N ILE A 34 8.36 7.13 15.09
CA ILE A 34 9.56 6.63 15.77
C ILE A 34 10.13 7.76 16.63
N GLY A 35 10.48 7.43 17.88
CA GLY A 35 11.13 8.36 18.79
C GLY A 35 12.43 8.91 18.19
N ARG A 36 12.61 10.23 18.26
CA ARG A 36 13.77 10.92 17.67
C ARG A 36 15.08 10.62 18.41
N ASP A 37 15.00 10.05 19.60
CA ASP A 37 16.15 9.67 20.44
C ASP A 37 16.91 8.44 19.91
N GLY A 38 16.30 7.67 19.00
CA GLY A 38 16.93 6.51 18.38
C GLY A 38 17.79 6.87 17.17
N LYS A 39 19.11 6.63 17.24
CA LYS A 39 20.05 6.64 16.10
C LYS A 39 19.94 5.37 15.23
N LEU A 40 18.72 4.93 14.93
CA LEU A 40 18.51 3.78 14.04
C LEU A 40 18.70 4.20 12.58
N ALA A 41 19.70 3.64 11.91
CA ALA A 41 20.02 3.98 10.52
C ALA A 41 18.96 3.45 9.53
N LYS A 42 18.50 2.20 9.70
CA LYS A 42 17.62 1.51 8.73
C LYS A 42 16.33 2.26 8.37
N PRO A 43 15.52 2.80 9.31
CA PRO A 43 14.29 3.52 8.93
C PRO A 43 14.56 4.90 8.29
N ARG A 44 15.78 5.43 8.43
CA ARG A 44 16.17 6.76 7.94
C ARG A 44 16.80 6.71 6.56
N GLN A 45 17.44 5.59 6.21
CA GLN A 45 18.06 5.40 4.91
C GLN A 45 17.00 5.41 3.79
N LEU A 46 17.35 6.01 2.66
CA LEU A 46 16.54 5.93 1.45
C LEU A 46 16.51 4.46 0.98
N HIS A 47 15.30 3.92 0.83
CA HIS A 47 15.08 2.57 0.33
C HIS A 47 14.56 2.61 -1.11
N ASN A 48 14.88 1.59 -1.92
CA ASN A 48 14.50 1.56 -3.34
C ASN A 48 12.99 1.62 -3.56
N THR A 49 12.19 1.11 -2.61
CA THR A 49 10.72 1.17 -2.66
C THR A 49 10.14 2.58 -2.51
N HIS A 50 10.96 3.58 -2.16
CA HIS A 50 10.54 4.98 -2.14
C HIS A 50 10.39 5.58 -3.53
N TRP A 51 11.01 4.96 -4.54
CA TRP A 51 11.01 5.46 -5.91
C TRP A 51 9.58 5.67 -6.43
N GLY A 52 9.32 6.89 -6.90
CA GLY A 52 7.99 7.29 -7.39
C GLY A 52 6.99 7.71 -6.31
N LEU A 53 7.21 7.40 -5.03
CA LEU A 53 6.25 7.70 -3.95
C LEU A 53 6.63 8.93 -3.11
N VAL A 54 7.91 9.08 -2.78
CA VAL A 54 8.41 10.18 -1.94
C VAL A 54 9.56 10.93 -2.60
N CYS A 55 9.73 12.20 -2.25
CA CYS A 55 10.87 13.00 -2.66
C CYS A 55 12.16 12.43 -2.03
N PRO A 56 13.18 12.06 -2.81
CA PRO A 56 14.40 11.45 -2.27
C PRO A 56 15.28 12.44 -1.50
N ALA A 57 15.13 13.75 -1.74
CA ALA A 57 15.98 14.79 -1.18
C ALA A 57 15.30 15.60 -0.05
N GLU A 58 13.98 15.75 -0.07
CA GLU A 58 13.27 16.67 0.83
C GLU A 58 13.00 16.03 2.20
N THR A 59 14.01 16.10 3.07
CA THR A 59 13.95 15.68 4.47
C THR A 59 14.71 16.70 5.33
N PRO A 60 14.24 17.01 6.56
CA PRO A 60 14.97 17.90 7.46
C PRO A 60 16.31 17.31 7.88
N GLU A 61 17.27 18.18 8.18
CA GLU A 61 18.55 17.77 8.74
C GLU A 61 18.44 17.29 10.20
N GLY A 62 19.47 16.60 10.69
CA GLY A 62 19.59 16.19 12.08
C GLY A 62 18.64 15.04 12.50
N GLN A 63 18.04 15.16 13.68
CA GLN A 63 17.33 14.04 14.34
C GLN A 63 16.05 13.59 13.62
N ALA A 64 15.53 14.40 12.70
CA ALA A 64 14.34 14.07 11.90
C ALA A 64 14.67 13.56 10.48
N CYS A 65 15.97 13.54 10.10
CA CYS A 65 16.41 13.08 8.79
C CYS A 65 15.95 11.65 8.53
N GLY A 66 15.28 11.46 7.39
CA GLY A 66 14.69 10.21 6.93
C GLY A 66 13.39 9.80 7.64
N LEU A 67 13.01 10.45 8.75
CA LEU A 67 11.76 10.19 9.47
C LEU A 67 10.60 11.03 8.96
N VAL A 68 10.91 12.27 8.55
CA VAL A 68 10.00 13.17 7.87
C VAL A 68 10.27 13.09 6.37
N LYS A 69 9.23 12.75 5.61
CA LYS A 69 9.29 12.60 4.16
C LYS A 69 8.20 13.44 3.50
N ASN A 70 8.38 13.78 2.24
CA ASN A 70 7.36 14.48 1.44
C ASN A 70 6.95 13.61 0.27
N LEU A 71 5.66 13.60 -0.06
CA LEU A 71 5.12 12.85 -1.19
C LEU A 71 5.68 13.39 -2.53
N SER A 72 5.97 12.51 -3.49
CA SER A 72 6.37 12.92 -4.85
C SER A 72 5.19 13.56 -5.59
N LEU A 73 5.40 14.43 -6.58
CA LEU A 73 4.31 15.18 -7.25
C LEU A 73 3.14 14.31 -7.76
N MET A 74 3.42 13.10 -8.25
CA MET A 74 2.41 12.19 -8.81
C MET A 74 1.87 11.16 -7.81
N CYS A 75 2.33 11.17 -6.55
CA CYS A 75 1.87 10.24 -5.54
C CYS A 75 0.42 10.54 -5.13
N SER A 76 -0.44 9.51 -5.19
CA SER A 76 -1.76 9.48 -4.59
C SER A 76 -1.80 8.48 -3.42
N ILE A 77 -2.72 8.73 -2.48
CA ILE A 77 -2.98 7.85 -1.35
C ILE A 77 -4.31 7.15 -1.62
N SER A 78 -4.34 5.82 -1.51
CA SER A 78 -5.58 5.04 -1.63
C SER A 78 -6.57 5.44 -0.53
N VAL A 79 -7.83 5.62 -0.91
CA VAL A 79 -8.92 5.99 0.00
C VAL A 79 -9.67 4.78 0.52
N GLY A 80 -9.53 3.64 -0.17
CA GLY A 80 -10.19 2.38 0.17
C GLY A 80 -11.47 2.18 -0.62
N THR A 81 -11.73 0.93 -0.96
CA THR A 81 -12.92 0.50 -1.70
C THR A 81 -13.49 -0.78 -1.12
N SER A 82 -14.78 -1.04 -1.37
CA SER A 82 -15.39 -2.31 -1.00
C SER A 82 -14.76 -3.47 -1.79
N THR A 83 -14.53 -4.58 -1.09
CA THR A 83 -13.96 -5.81 -1.61
C THR A 83 -14.99 -6.75 -2.21
N ASP A 84 -16.26 -6.64 -1.80
CA ASP A 84 -17.30 -7.62 -2.12
C ASP A 84 -17.49 -7.82 -3.64
N PRO A 85 -17.53 -6.75 -4.47
CA PRO A 85 -17.68 -6.91 -5.92
C PRO A 85 -16.52 -7.66 -6.58
N ILE A 86 -15.32 -7.58 -5.99
CA ILE A 86 -14.13 -8.26 -6.49
C ILE A 86 -14.22 -9.76 -6.21
N VAL A 87 -14.69 -10.13 -5.01
CA VAL A 87 -14.87 -11.53 -4.62
C VAL A 87 -15.94 -12.18 -5.48
N ASP A 88 -17.11 -11.55 -5.61
CA ASP A 88 -18.21 -12.05 -6.43
C ASP A 88 -17.77 -12.26 -7.88
N TYR A 89 -17.05 -11.28 -8.45
CA TYR A 89 -16.49 -11.41 -9.80
C TYR A 89 -15.53 -12.60 -9.92
N MET A 90 -14.61 -12.77 -8.95
CA MET A 90 -13.68 -13.91 -8.97
C MET A 90 -14.41 -15.26 -8.92
N ILE A 91 -15.46 -15.38 -8.10
CA ILE A 91 -16.30 -16.59 -8.03
C ILE A 91 -16.95 -16.86 -9.41
N THR A 92 -17.50 -15.83 -10.07
CA THR A 92 -18.07 -15.99 -11.43
C THR A 92 -17.04 -16.40 -12.50
N ARG A 93 -15.75 -16.18 -12.24
CA ARG A 93 -14.62 -16.59 -13.09
C ARG A 93 -13.97 -17.88 -12.64
N ASN A 94 -14.71 -18.78 -11.99
CA ASN A 94 -14.24 -20.10 -11.57
C ASN A 94 -13.14 -20.08 -10.49
N MET A 95 -13.10 -19.04 -9.65
CA MET A 95 -12.42 -19.17 -8.37
C MET A 95 -13.19 -20.14 -7.47
N GLU A 96 -12.52 -21.18 -6.99
CA GLU A 96 -13.05 -22.07 -5.96
C GLU A 96 -12.85 -21.42 -4.60
N VAL A 97 -13.92 -21.28 -3.82
CA VAL A 97 -13.85 -20.76 -2.46
C VAL A 97 -13.07 -21.70 -1.56
N LEU A 98 -12.42 -21.16 -0.54
CA LEU A 98 -11.53 -21.93 0.32
C LEU A 98 -12.25 -23.11 1.01
N GLU A 99 -13.53 -22.92 1.37
CA GLU A 99 -14.37 -23.92 2.02
C GLU A 99 -14.63 -25.16 1.13
N GLU A 100 -14.62 -24.98 -0.19
CA GLU A 100 -14.90 -26.03 -1.18
C GLU A 100 -13.61 -26.63 -1.76
N TYR A 101 -12.45 -26.06 -1.44
CA TYR A 101 -11.18 -26.47 -2.01
C TYR A 101 -10.70 -27.81 -1.45
N GLU A 102 -10.49 -28.78 -2.34
CA GLU A 102 -9.89 -30.07 -2.04
C GLU A 102 -8.41 -30.12 -2.49
N PRO A 103 -7.43 -30.05 -1.56
CA PRO A 103 -6.01 -29.99 -1.91
C PRO A 103 -5.49 -31.20 -2.69
N MET A 104 -6.09 -32.37 -2.48
CA MET A 104 -5.70 -33.61 -3.16
C MET A 104 -6.12 -33.62 -4.62
N ARG A 105 -7.20 -32.90 -4.97
CA ARG A 105 -7.74 -32.85 -6.33
C ARG A 105 -6.97 -31.85 -7.20
N TYR A 106 -6.59 -30.70 -6.63
CA TYR A 106 -5.88 -29.64 -7.34
C TYR A 106 -4.62 -29.16 -6.59
N PRO A 107 -3.57 -29.98 -6.49
CA PRO A 107 -2.38 -29.66 -5.69
C PRO A 107 -1.61 -28.43 -6.17
N ASN A 108 -1.76 -28.06 -7.45
CA ASN A 108 -1.06 -26.94 -8.09
C ASN A 108 -1.95 -25.69 -8.25
N ALA A 109 -3.12 -25.65 -7.60
CA ALA A 109 -4.00 -24.48 -7.68
C ALA A 109 -3.33 -23.25 -7.06
N THR A 110 -3.45 -22.09 -7.72
CA THR A 110 -2.87 -20.85 -7.23
C THR A 110 -3.75 -20.28 -6.13
N LYS A 111 -3.17 -19.99 -4.96
CA LYS A 111 -3.87 -19.37 -3.84
C LYS A 111 -4.17 -17.91 -4.14
N ILE A 112 -5.39 -17.47 -3.82
CA ILE A 112 -5.81 -16.08 -3.99
C ILE A 112 -5.98 -15.44 -2.61
N PHE A 113 -5.25 -14.34 -2.40
CA PHE A 113 -5.33 -13.54 -1.19
C PHE A 113 -5.94 -12.18 -1.49
N LEU A 114 -6.92 -11.77 -0.67
CA LEU A 114 -7.52 -10.44 -0.72
C LEU A 114 -7.32 -9.76 0.63
N ASN A 115 -6.60 -8.63 0.62
CA ASN A 115 -6.26 -7.87 1.84
C ASN A 115 -5.65 -8.72 2.99
N GLY A 116 -4.93 -9.78 2.63
CA GLY A 116 -4.27 -10.70 3.57
C GLY A 116 -5.08 -11.96 3.93
N SER A 117 -6.37 -12.01 3.58
CA SER A 117 -7.21 -13.20 3.77
C SER A 117 -7.11 -14.14 2.58
N TRP A 118 -6.90 -15.43 2.84
CA TRP A 118 -6.97 -16.46 1.81
C TRP A 118 -8.45 -16.73 1.50
N ILE A 119 -8.91 -16.33 0.32
CA ILE A 119 -10.35 -16.41 -0.06
C ILE A 119 -10.68 -17.62 -0.92
N GLY A 120 -9.68 -18.20 -1.60
CA GLY A 120 -9.92 -19.30 -2.52
C GLY A 120 -8.69 -19.68 -3.33
N VAL A 121 -8.92 -20.53 -4.32
CA VAL A 121 -7.89 -20.97 -5.28
C VAL A 121 -8.40 -20.86 -6.70
N HIS A 122 -7.46 -20.82 -7.64
CA HIS A 122 -7.79 -20.84 -9.06
C HIS A 122 -6.74 -21.64 -9.84
N GLN A 123 -7.19 -22.47 -10.77
CA GLN A 123 -6.31 -23.34 -11.56
C GLN A 123 -5.58 -22.57 -12.68
N ASP A 124 -6.27 -21.63 -13.33
CA ASP A 124 -5.68 -20.75 -14.36
C ASP A 124 -5.56 -19.28 -13.90
N ALA A 125 -4.66 -19.02 -12.95
CA ALA A 125 -4.44 -17.65 -12.45
C ALA A 125 -3.93 -16.67 -13.51
N LYS A 126 -3.39 -17.16 -14.64
CA LYS A 126 -2.90 -16.28 -15.72
C LYS A 126 -4.06 -15.56 -16.40
N THR A 127 -5.13 -16.28 -16.70
CA THR A 127 -6.34 -15.71 -17.30
C THR A 127 -7.06 -14.78 -16.33
N LEU A 128 -7.23 -15.20 -15.08
CA LEU A 128 -7.86 -14.36 -14.05
C LEU A 128 -7.14 -13.02 -13.85
N VAL A 129 -5.81 -13.01 -13.85
CA VAL A 129 -5.02 -11.78 -13.72
C VAL A 129 -5.23 -10.85 -14.92
N LYS A 130 -5.34 -11.39 -16.13
CA LYS A 130 -5.62 -10.60 -17.32
C LYS A 130 -7.01 -9.96 -17.23
N ASP A 131 -8.02 -10.74 -16.82
CA ASP A 131 -9.39 -10.27 -16.66
C ASP A 131 -9.48 -9.11 -15.65
N VAL A 132 -8.88 -9.27 -14.46
CA VAL A 132 -8.88 -8.23 -13.42
C VAL A 132 -8.13 -6.97 -13.89
N GLN A 133 -7.05 -7.12 -14.66
CA GLN A 133 -6.36 -5.97 -15.26
C GLN A 133 -7.24 -5.21 -16.26
N GLU A 134 -8.01 -5.93 -17.08
CA GLU A 134 -8.95 -5.33 -18.04
C GLU A 134 -10.12 -4.63 -17.35
N LEU A 135 -10.66 -5.21 -16.28
CA LEU A 135 -11.65 -4.53 -15.43
C LEU A 135 -11.12 -3.21 -14.88
N ARG A 136 -9.87 -3.18 -14.40
CA ARG A 136 -9.24 -1.96 -13.87
C ARG A 136 -9.03 -0.92 -14.95
N ARG A 137 -8.60 -1.32 -16.15
CA ARG A 137 -8.37 -0.41 -17.29
C ARG A 137 -9.66 0.13 -17.89
N SER A 138 -10.75 -0.61 -17.78
CA SER A 138 -12.09 -0.19 -18.21
C SER A 138 -12.87 0.56 -17.12
N ASN A 139 -12.24 0.86 -15.97
CA ASN A 139 -12.86 1.51 -14.81
C ASN A 139 -14.07 0.77 -14.20
N GLN A 140 -14.18 -0.55 -14.42
CA GLN A 140 -15.19 -1.38 -13.74
C GLN A 140 -14.80 -1.65 -12.28
N ILE A 141 -13.51 -1.68 -11.98
CA ILE A 141 -12.98 -1.65 -10.62
C ILE A 141 -12.12 -0.40 -10.41
N PRO A 142 -12.04 0.13 -9.18
CA PRO A 142 -11.23 1.31 -8.90
C PRO A 142 -9.76 1.12 -9.26
N SER A 143 -9.14 2.18 -9.79
CA SER A 143 -7.74 2.16 -10.21
C SER A 143 -6.76 1.95 -9.05
N GLU A 144 -7.17 2.23 -7.81
CA GLU A 144 -6.39 2.00 -6.59
C GLU A 144 -6.27 0.52 -6.20
N VAL A 145 -7.06 -0.38 -6.80
CA VAL A 145 -6.97 -1.82 -6.54
C VAL A 145 -5.62 -2.35 -7.04
N SER A 146 -4.82 -2.88 -6.11
CA SER A 146 -3.54 -3.51 -6.40
C SER A 146 -3.72 -5.00 -6.72
N LEU A 147 -2.95 -5.50 -7.69
CA LEU A 147 -2.96 -6.89 -8.12
C LEU A 147 -1.52 -7.35 -8.34
N ILE A 148 -1.14 -8.45 -7.71
CA ILE A 148 0.18 -9.08 -7.83
C ILE A 148 -0.02 -10.57 -8.07
N ARG A 149 0.72 -11.12 -9.04
CA ARG A 149 0.83 -12.56 -9.28
C ARG A 149 2.27 -12.97 -9.04
N ASP A 150 2.51 -13.72 -7.97
CA ASP A 150 3.79 -14.37 -7.71
C ASP A 150 3.80 -15.75 -8.37
N ILE A 151 4.84 -16.09 -9.13
CA ILE A 151 4.94 -17.31 -9.97
C ILE A 151 6.00 -18.28 -9.42
N ARG A 152 6.55 -18.00 -8.23
CA ARG A 152 7.59 -18.83 -7.61
C ARG A 152 7.17 -20.27 -7.38
#